data_AF-A0A0R1H1D5-F1
#
_entry.id   AF-A0A0R1H1D5-F1
#
_cell.length_a   1.000
_cell.length_b   1.000
_cell.length_c   1.000
_cell.angle_alpha   90.00
_cell.angle_beta   90.00
_cell.angle_gamma   90.00
#
_symmetry.space_group_name_H-M   'P 1'
#
loop_
_entity.id
_entity.type
_entity.pdbx_description
1 polymer ?
#
loop_
_entity_poly.entity_id
_entity_poly.type
_entity_poly.pdbx_seq_one_letter_code
_entity_poly.pdbx_strand_id
1 'polypeptide(L)'
;MNNDIDQMVNWFRVKSSQQMQELDADELSRAKVSQLLYYVQGICVVVYGINAFTDDLVAGERGVMIPAVERQYAGETGIVGYISAEDQADYDYLASIQQFQAILECVWQTFGHLSAIDLMEMVQYEQPWAETLPGEPISTELMEDYFKDKVIAKIKTDN
;
A
#
# COMPACT_ATOMS: atom_id res chain seq x y z
N MET A 1 -12.57 3.85 -16.61
CA MET A 1 -12.85 4.11 -15.19
C MET A 1 -11.87 3.25 -14.44
N ASN A 2 -10.78 3.85 -13.98
CA ASN A 2 -9.90 3.23 -13.00
C ASN A 2 -10.71 2.98 -11.72
N ASN A 3 -10.50 1.83 -11.09
CA ASN A 3 -11.04 1.57 -9.76
C ASN A 3 -10.14 2.23 -8.69
N ASP A 4 -10.58 2.27 -7.43
CA ASP A 4 -9.85 2.97 -6.37
C ASP A 4 -8.40 2.50 -6.22
N ILE A 5 -8.15 1.19 -6.39
CA ILE A 5 -6.81 0.62 -6.28
C ILE A 5 -5.88 1.06 -7.42
N ASP A 6 -6.38 1.15 -8.66
CA ASP A 6 -5.59 1.64 -9.80
C ASP A 6 -5.10 3.07 -9.54
N GLN A 7 -5.97 3.93 -9.00
CA GLN A 7 -5.61 5.32 -8.67
C GLN A 7 -4.51 5.38 -7.60
N MET A 8 -4.59 4.53 -6.58
CA MET A 8 -3.59 4.45 -5.52
C MET A 8 -2.26 3.89 -6.03
N VAL A 9 -2.28 2.88 -6.90
CA VAL A 9 -1.06 2.38 -7.56
C VAL A 9 -0.42 3.48 -8.39
N ASN A 10 -1.22 4.23 -9.17
CA ASN A 10 -0.73 5.37 -9.95
C ASN A 10 -0.11 6.44 -9.05
N TRP A 11 -0.70 6.72 -7.90
CA TRP A 11 -0.12 7.63 -6.92
C TRP A 11 1.28 7.17 -6.46
N PHE A 12 1.44 5.89 -6.12
CA PHE A 12 2.75 5.34 -5.74
C PHE A 12 3.74 5.32 -6.91
N ARG A 13 3.29 5.05 -8.14
CA ARG A 13 4.12 5.12 -9.36
C ARG A 13 4.66 6.52 -9.57
N VAL A 14 3.83 7.55 -9.44
CA VAL A 14 4.24 8.97 -9.55
C VAL A 14 5.26 9.33 -8.48
N LYS A 15 5.02 8.98 -7.20
CA LYS A 15 5.97 9.22 -6.11
C LYS A 15 7.31 8.53 -6.31
N SER A 16 7.28 7.27 -6.75
CA SER A 16 8.49 6.52 -7.07
C SER A 16 9.25 7.15 -8.24
N SER A 17 8.55 7.58 -9.29
CA SER A 17 9.16 8.24 -10.45
C SER A 17 9.90 9.52 -10.04
N GLN A 18 9.28 10.35 -9.19
CA GLN A 18 9.91 11.55 -8.62
C GLN A 18 11.17 11.19 -7.82
N GLN A 19 11.11 10.18 -6.95
CA GLN A 19 12.25 9.77 -6.13
C GLN A 19 13.40 9.17 -6.96
N MET A 20 13.09 8.40 -8.01
CA MET A 20 14.10 7.87 -8.94
C MET A 20 14.86 9.01 -9.64
N GLN A 21 14.16 10.07 -10.05
CA GLN A 21 14.77 11.23 -10.71
C GLN A 21 15.66 12.05 -9.76
N GLU A 22 15.29 12.14 -8.48
CA GLU A 22 15.99 12.95 -7.49
C GLU A 22 17.14 12.23 -6.79
N LEU A 23 17.00 10.93 -6.51
CA LEU A 23 17.83 10.18 -5.56
C LEU A 23 18.41 8.86 -6.11
N ASP A 24 18.23 8.54 -7.40
CA ASP A 24 18.64 7.25 -8.00
C ASP A 24 18.11 6.03 -7.23
N ALA A 25 16.87 6.14 -6.74
CA ALA A 25 16.18 5.09 -5.99
C ALA A 25 15.78 3.90 -6.89
N ASP A 26 15.61 2.72 -6.29
CA ASP A 26 15.06 1.56 -6.98
C ASP A 26 13.62 1.80 -7.46
N GLU A 27 13.29 1.22 -8.61
CA GLU A 27 11.94 1.28 -9.16
C GLU A 27 10.92 0.56 -8.25
N LEU A 28 9.72 1.14 -8.10
CA LEU A 28 8.60 0.48 -7.44
C LEU A 28 8.26 -0.84 -8.15
N SER A 29 8.14 -1.91 -7.38
CA SER A 29 7.71 -3.22 -7.87
C SER A 29 6.30 -3.58 -7.41
N ARG A 30 5.67 -4.56 -8.07
CA ARG A 30 4.35 -5.11 -7.67
C ARG A 30 4.31 -5.58 -6.23
N ALA A 31 5.37 -6.27 -5.81
CA ALA A 31 5.50 -6.78 -4.45
C ALA A 31 5.54 -5.64 -3.44
N LYS A 32 6.33 -4.59 -3.73
CA LYS A 32 6.44 -3.40 -2.86
C LYS A 32 5.12 -2.65 -2.77
N VAL A 33 4.46 -2.35 -3.89
CA VAL A 33 3.19 -1.61 -3.85
C VAL A 33 2.10 -2.40 -3.12
N SER A 34 2.06 -3.73 -3.27
CA SER A 34 1.09 -4.57 -2.54
C SER A 34 1.27 -4.48 -1.02
N GLN A 35 2.51 -4.43 -0.53
CA GLN A 35 2.76 -4.25 0.91
C GLN A 35 2.41 -2.83 1.37
N LEU A 36 2.71 -1.81 0.57
CA LEU A 36 2.36 -0.43 0.90
C LEU A 36 0.83 -0.26 0.98
N LEU A 37 0.09 -0.83 0.02
CA LEU A 37 -1.38 -0.82 0.00
C LEU A 37 -2.00 -1.56 1.19
N TYR A 38 -1.36 -2.63 1.68
CA TYR A 38 -1.75 -3.28 2.94
C TYR A 38 -1.71 -2.31 4.13
N TYR A 39 -0.66 -1.50 4.27
CA TYR A 39 -0.58 -0.48 5.31
C TYR A 39 -1.62 0.64 5.10
N VAL A 40 -1.86 1.06 3.86
CA VAL A 40 -2.90 2.07 3.57
C VAL A 40 -4.28 1.57 3.98
N GLN A 41 -4.63 0.33 3.61
CA GLN A 41 -5.91 -0.30 3.96
C GLN A 41 -6.08 -0.35 5.48
N GLY A 42 -5.09 -0.88 6.20
CA GLY A 42 -5.14 -1.02 7.66
C GLY A 42 -5.32 0.31 8.39
N ILE A 43 -4.60 1.36 7.95
CA ILE A 43 -4.73 2.70 8.54
C ILE A 43 -6.10 3.30 8.23
N CYS A 44 -6.63 3.15 7.01
CA CYS A 44 -7.95 3.68 6.65
C CYS A 44 -9.07 3.05 7.48
N VAL A 45 -9.02 1.72 7.68
CA VAL A 45 -10.00 0.98 8.48
C VAL A 45 -10.04 1.53 9.91
N VAL A 46 -8.88 1.76 10.53
CA VAL A 46 -8.82 2.25 11.92
C VAL A 46 -9.16 3.73 12.05
N VAL A 47 -8.68 4.58 11.14
CA VAL A 47 -8.82 6.04 11.25
C VAL A 47 -10.21 6.50 10.81
N TYR A 48 -10.78 5.87 9.77
CA TYR A 48 -12.02 6.31 9.14
C TYR A 48 -13.15 5.27 9.21
N GLY A 49 -12.89 4.04 9.66
CA GLY A 49 -13.90 2.98 9.67
C GLY A 49 -14.31 2.50 8.29
N ILE A 50 -13.49 2.77 7.26
CA ILE A 50 -13.76 2.39 5.86
C ILE A 50 -12.53 1.74 5.22
N ASN A 51 -12.79 0.87 4.24
CA ASN A 51 -11.77 0.30 3.38
C ASN A 51 -11.23 1.36 2.40
N ALA A 52 -9.92 1.34 2.11
CA ALA A 52 -9.31 2.24 1.13
C ALA A 52 -9.66 1.83 -0.31
N PHE A 53 -9.79 0.52 -0.53
CA PHE A 53 -10.24 -0.10 -1.78
C PHE A 53 -10.98 -1.41 -1.46
N THR A 54 -11.69 -1.97 -2.46
CA THR A 54 -12.52 -3.18 -2.30
C THR A 54 -11.86 -4.47 -2.77
N ASP A 55 -10.74 -4.39 -3.48
CA ASP A 55 -10.00 -5.57 -3.95
C ASP A 55 -9.37 -6.36 -2.80
N ASP A 56 -9.32 -7.68 -2.94
CA ASP A 56 -8.82 -8.58 -1.90
C ASP A 56 -7.32 -8.39 -1.65
N LEU A 57 -6.96 -8.28 -0.38
CA LEU A 57 -5.60 -8.47 0.12
C LEU A 57 -5.45 -9.94 0.50
N VAL A 58 -4.62 -10.70 -0.21
CA VAL A 58 -4.46 -12.13 0.01
C VAL A 58 -3.18 -12.39 0.82
N ALA A 59 -3.25 -13.34 1.77
CA ALA A 59 -2.07 -13.87 2.44
C ALA A 59 -1.24 -14.73 1.46
N GLY A 60 -0.45 -14.06 0.62
CA GLY A 60 0.43 -14.69 -0.37
C GLY A 60 1.64 -15.36 0.28
N GLU A 61 2.36 -16.19 -0.48
CA GLU A 61 3.43 -17.07 0.03
C GLU A 61 4.52 -16.34 0.85
N ARG A 62 4.87 -15.10 0.48
CA ARG A 62 5.95 -14.33 1.10
C ARG A 62 5.50 -13.02 1.75
N GLY A 63 4.22 -12.69 1.68
CA GLY A 63 3.68 -11.41 2.11
C GLY A 63 2.32 -11.18 1.47
N VAL A 64 1.83 -9.95 1.49
CA VAL A 64 0.52 -9.65 0.91
C VAL A 64 0.59 -9.67 -0.61
N MET A 65 -0.39 -10.30 -1.23
CA MET A 65 -0.59 -10.30 -2.67
C MET A 65 -1.94 -9.66 -2.98
N ILE A 66 -2.00 -8.79 -3.97
CA ILE A 66 -3.28 -8.25 -4.46
C ILE A 66 -3.53 -8.79 -5.86
N PRO A 67 -4.52 -9.69 -6.05
CA PRO A 67 -4.77 -10.31 -7.36
C PRO A 67 -5.01 -9.31 -8.50
N ALA A 68 -5.61 -8.15 -8.21
CA ALA A 68 -5.82 -7.08 -9.18
C ALA A 68 -4.48 -6.50 -9.69
N VAL A 69 -3.57 -6.14 -8.77
CA VAL A 69 -2.23 -5.62 -9.09
C VAL A 69 -1.39 -6.68 -9.82
N GLU A 70 -1.42 -7.93 -9.35
CA GLU A 70 -0.70 -9.03 -9.99
C GLU A 70 -1.13 -9.23 -11.44
N ARG A 71 -2.44 -9.15 -11.71
CA ARG A 71 -3.00 -9.30 -13.05
C ARG A 71 -2.64 -8.12 -13.96
N GLN A 72 -2.74 -6.90 -13.44
CA GLN A 72 -2.51 -5.67 -14.19
C GLN A 72 -1.06 -5.58 -14.70
N TYR A 73 -0.11 -5.97 -13.86
CA TYR A 73 1.32 -5.84 -14.13
C TYR A 73 1.99 -7.21 -14.36
N ALA A 74 1.22 -8.19 -14.85
CA ALA A 74 1.71 -9.56 -15.02
C ALA A 74 2.94 -9.61 -15.95
N GLY A 75 4.03 -10.19 -15.46
CA GLY A 75 5.30 -10.30 -16.20
C GLY A 75 6.24 -9.10 -16.03
N GLU A 76 5.84 -8.07 -15.28
CA GLU A 76 6.67 -6.90 -15.00
C GLU A 76 7.41 -7.03 -13.67
N THR A 77 8.66 -6.56 -13.62
CA THR A 77 9.48 -6.50 -12.40
C THR A 77 9.36 -5.16 -11.69
N GLY A 78 9.42 -4.06 -12.44
CA GLY A 78 9.13 -2.70 -12.01
C GLY A 78 7.84 -2.22 -12.66
N ILE A 79 7.09 -1.36 -11.97
CA ILE A 79 5.76 -0.91 -12.40
C ILE A 79 5.67 0.60 -12.59
N VAL A 80 6.77 1.36 -12.44
CA VAL A 80 6.71 2.81 -12.65
C VAL A 80 6.49 3.09 -14.12
N GLY A 81 7.35 2.53 -14.98
CA GLY A 81 7.24 2.66 -16.42
C GLY A 81 7.09 4.13 -16.87
N TYR A 82 6.29 4.35 -17.92
CA TYR A 82 5.91 5.69 -18.36
C TYR A 82 4.77 6.25 -17.51
N ILE A 83 4.94 7.46 -16.96
CA ILE A 83 3.89 8.21 -16.27
C ILE A 83 3.09 9.01 -17.30
N SER A 84 1.85 8.61 -17.51
CA SER A 84 0.89 9.26 -18.40
C SER A 84 0.20 10.46 -17.73
N ALA A 85 -0.52 11.25 -18.52
CA ALA A 85 -1.35 12.33 -18.00
C ALA A 85 -2.51 11.82 -17.12
N GLU A 86 -2.98 10.59 -17.35
CA GLU A 86 -4.00 9.94 -16.52
C GLU A 86 -3.41 9.54 -15.16
N ASP A 87 -2.21 8.97 -15.14
CA ASP A 87 -1.50 8.64 -13.89
C ASP A 87 -1.27 9.89 -13.03
N GLN A 88 -0.89 11.01 -13.67
CA GLN A 88 -0.73 12.29 -12.99
C GLN A 88 -2.07 12.86 -12.48
N ALA A 89 -3.15 12.70 -13.24
CA ALA A 89 -4.48 13.12 -12.82
C ALA A 89 -4.99 12.32 -11.61
N ASP A 90 -4.74 11.01 -11.56
CA ASP A 90 -5.04 10.18 -10.39
C ASP A 90 -4.24 10.64 -9.17
N TYR A 91 -2.95 10.93 -9.35
CA TYR A 91 -2.11 11.48 -8.29
C TYR A 91 -2.66 12.82 -7.76
N ASP A 92 -2.97 13.76 -8.65
CA ASP A 92 -3.49 15.10 -8.30
C ASP A 92 -4.87 15.01 -7.62
N TYR A 93 -5.73 14.09 -8.09
CA TYR A 93 -7.04 13.83 -7.49
C TYR A 93 -6.91 13.32 -6.05
N LEU A 94 -6.10 12.28 -5.80
CA LEU A 94 -5.90 11.77 -4.45
C LEU A 94 -5.20 12.79 -3.55
N ALA A 95 -4.31 13.61 -4.09
CA ALA A 95 -3.70 14.74 -3.38
C ALA A 95 -4.69 15.86 -3.03
N SER A 96 -5.83 15.96 -3.73
CA SER A 96 -6.88 16.92 -3.38
C SER A 96 -7.71 16.50 -2.16
N ILE A 97 -7.69 15.20 -1.81
CA ILE A 97 -8.42 14.62 -0.68
C ILE A 97 -7.49 14.62 0.54
N GLN A 98 -7.47 15.72 1.29
CA GLN A 98 -6.50 15.97 2.37
C GLN A 98 -6.34 14.79 3.35
N GLN A 99 -7.44 14.20 3.79
CA GLN A 99 -7.47 13.06 4.72
C GLN A 99 -6.79 11.82 4.17
N PHE A 100 -7.01 11.54 2.88
CA PHE A 100 -6.50 10.34 2.23
C PHE A 100 -5.05 10.52 1.77
N GLN A 101 -4.72 11.71 1.25
CA GLN A 101 -3.35 12.12 0.97
C GLN A 101 -2.46 11.97 2.21
N ALA A 102 -2.94 12.39 3.39
CA ALA A 102 -2.19 12.26 4.63
C ALA A 102 -1.83 10.80 4.96
N ILE A 103 -2.72 9.84 4.67
CA ILE A 103 -2.43 8.41 4.86
C ILE A 103 -1.41 7.93 3.83
N LEU A 104 -1.61 8.22 2.55
CA LEU A 104 -0.69 7.80 1.48
C LEU A 104 0.73 8.33 1.74
N GLU A 105 0.86 9.59 2.13
CA GLU A 105 2.16 10.17 2.46
C GLU A 105 2.75 9.63 3.76
N CYS A 106 1.93 9.37 4.78
CA CYS A 106 2.39 8.70 6.00
C CYS A 106 2.99 7.32 5.69
N VAL A 107 2.30 6.51 4.88
CA VAL A 107 2.78 5.20 4.44
C VAL A 107 4.06 5.34 3.62
N TRP A 108 4.10 6.26 2.65
CA TRP A 108 5.28 6.47 1.83
C TRP A 108 6.50 6.93 2.64
N GLN A 109 6.34 7.88 3.55
CA GLN A 109 7.43 8.37 4.40
C GLN A 109 7.92 7.30 5.38
N THR A 110 7.01 6.48 5.92
CA THR A 110 7.36 5.46 6.91
C THR A 110 7.99 4.23 6.26
N PHE A 111 7.48 3.78 5.11
CA PHE A 111 7.79 2.48 4.53
C PHE A 111 8.36 2.54 3.11
N GLY A 112 8.21 3.67 2.41
CA GLY A 112 8.62 3.82 1.01
C GLY A 112 10.12 3.67 0.77
N HIS A 113 10.95 3.86 1.79
CA HIS A 113 12.40 3.64 1.72
C HIS A 113 12.82 2.16 1.84
N LEU A 114 11.92 1.28 2.31
CA LEU A 114 12.20 -0.13 2.48
C LEU A 114 12.15 -0.88 1.14
N SER A 115 12.90 -1.99 1.05
CA SER A 115 12.80 -2.87 -0.11
C SER A 115 11.50 -3.69 -0.06
N ALA A 116 11.14 -4.31 -1.18
CA ALA A 116 10.01 -5.24 -1.19
C ALA A 116 10.24 -6.41 -0.22
N ILE A 117 11.49 -6.87 -0.09
CA ILE A 117 11.87 -7.99 0.79
C ILE A 117 11.66 -7.59 2.26
N ASP A 118 12.18 -6.43 2.67
CA ASP A 118 12.03 -5.95 4.05
C ASP A 118 10.54 -5.83 4.43
N LEU A 119 9.72 -5.28 3.53
CA LEU A 119 8.28 -5.15 3.76
C LEU A 119 7.58 -6.50 3.86
N MET A 120 7.92 -7.43 2.98
CA MET A 120 7.39 -8.80 3.01
C MET A 120 7.74 -9.50 4.33
N GLU A 121 9.00 -9.43 4.74
CA GLU A 121 9.45 -10.00 6.02
C GLU A 121 8.70 -9.38 7.20
N MET A 122 8.52 -8.05 7.21
CA MET A 122 7.74 -7.38 8.26
C MET A 122 6.31 -7.90 8.31
N VAL A 123 5.60 -7.87 7.18
CA VAL A 123 4.19 -8.25 7.08
C VAL A 123 3.96 -9.70 7.51
N GLN A 124 4.91 -10.61 7.25
CA GLN A 124 4.80 -12.00 7.69
C GLN A 124 4.77 -12.19 9.21
N TYR A 125 5.32 -11.24 9.98
CA TYR A 125 5.25 -11.24 11.45
C TYR A 125 4.03 -10.48 11.99
N GLU A 126 3.22 -9.88 11.14
CA GLU A 126 2.03 -9.14 11.54
C GLU A 126 0.80 -10.05 11.57
N GLN A 127 0.00 -9.87 12.63
CA GLN A 127 -1.15 -10.74 12.90
C GLN A 127 -2.10 -10.92 11.71
N PRO A 128 -2.49 -9.88 10.93
CA PRO A 128 -3.48 -10.05 9.88
C PRO A 128 -3.03 -11.03 8.79
N TRP A 129 -1.76 -10.99 8.41
CA TRP A 129 -1.20 -11.97 7.47
C TRP A 129 -0.98 -13.33 8.16
N ALA A 130 -0.40 -13.33 9.37
CA ALA A 130 0.00 -14.56 10.07
C ALA A 130 -1.17 -15.46 10.50
N GLU A 131 -2.35 -14.88 10.77
CA GLU A 131 -3.56 -15.61 11.16
C GLU A 131 -4.48 -15.96 9.97
N THR A 132 -4.19 -15.42 8.79
CA THR A 132 -4.94 -15.74 7.57
C THR A 132 -4.36 -17.00 6.92
N LEU A 133 -5.24 -17.90 6.46
CA LEU A 133 -4.81 -19.10 5.75
C LEU A 133 -4.08 -18.72 4.44
N PRO A 134 -2.96 -19.38 4.08
CA PRO A 134 -2.25 -19.06 2.85
C PRO A 134 -3.15 -19.12 1.61
N GLY A 135 -3.14 -18.06 0.82
CA GLY A 135 -3.97 -17.92 -0.38
C GLY A 135 -5.39 -17.39 -0.14
N GLU A 136 -5.81 -17.22 1.12
CA GLU A 136 -7.11 -16.65 1.45
C GLU A 136 -7.06 -15.12 1.64
N PRO A 137 -8.18 -14.41 1.46
CA PRO A 137 -8.29 -12.99 1.76
C PRO A 137 -8.09 -12.70 3.26
N ILE A 138 -7.30 -11.68 3.56
CA ILE A 138 -7.13 -11.10 4.89
C ILE A 138 -8.38 -10.29 5.21
N SER A 139 -9.03 -10.61 6.33
CA SER A 139 -10.27 -9.93 6.70
C SER A 139 -10.03 -8.52 7.22
N THR A 140 -10.98 -7.62 6.94
CA THR A 140 -10.97 -6.25 7.51
C THR A 140 -10.94 -6.26 9.04
N GLU A 141 -11.59 -7.24 9.68
CA GLU A 141 -11.61 -7.40 11.14
C GLU A 141 -10.21 -7.63 11.71
N LEU A 142 -9.41 -8.54 11.12
CA LEU A 142 -8.04 -8.77 11.53
C LEU A 142 -7.17 -7.53 11.35
N MET A 143 -7.36 -6.79 10.24
CA MET A 143 -6.66 -5.53 10.02
C MET A 143 -7.04 -4.48 11.08
N GLU A 144 -8.33 -4.31 11.37
CA GLU A 144 -8.80 -3.36 12.37
C GLU A 144 -8.17 -3.64 13.73
N ASP A 145 -8.22 -4.89 14.19
CA ASP A 145 -7.68 -5.30 15.48
C ASP A 145 -6.17 -5.01 15.59
N TYR A 146 -5.39 -5.41 14.58
CA TYR A 146 -3.94 -5.21 14.58
C TYR A 146 -3.55 -3.73 14.51
N PHE A 147 -4.12 -2.98 13.56
CA PHE A 147 -3.71 -1.60 13.30
C PHE A 147 -4.19 -0.64 14.40
N LYS A 148 -5.29 -0.94 15.08
CA LYS A 148 -5.81 -0.14 16.20
C LYS A 148 -4.79 -0.05 17.33
N ASP A 149 -4.17 -1.16 17.68
CA ASP A 149 -3.12 -1.20 18.70
C ASP A 149 -1.88 -0.41 18.30
N LYS A 150 -1.48 -0.47 17.02
CA LYS A 150 -0.32 0.27 16.50
C LYS A 150 -0.55 1.78 16.45
N VAL A 151 -1.71 2.22 15.95
CA VAL A 151 -2.08 3.64 15.88
C VAL A 151 -2.19 4.24 17.28
N ILE A 152 -2.82 3.53 18.22
CA ILE A 152 -2.94 3.98 19.62
C ILE A 152 -1.56 4.05 20.30
N ALA A 153 -0.68 3.08 20.07
CA ALA A 153 0.68 3.10 20.62
C ALA A 153 1.47 4.33 20.14
N LYS A 154 1.34 4.69 18.86
CA LYS A 154 2.00 5.89 18.31
C LYS A 154 1.53 7.18 18.99
N ILE A 155 0.21 7.37 19.15
CA ILE A 155 -0.36 8.54 19.83
C ILE A 155 0.13 8.67 21.29
N LYS A 156 0.34 7.56 21.98
CA LYS A 156 0.85 7.55 23.37
C LYS A 156 2.34 7.88 23.48
N THR A 157 3.10 7.73 22.39
CA THR A 157 4.56 7.94 22.40
C THR A 157 4.91 9.37 21.99
N ASP A 158 4.00 10.06 21.29
CA ASP A 158 4.15 11.45 20.83
C ASP A 158 3.51 12.48 21.81
N ASN A 159 3.01 12.04 22.97
CA ASN A 159 2.53 12.86 24.10
C ASN A 159 3.44 12.70 25.32
#